data_AF-A0A0D6M8F8-F1
#
_entry.id   AF-A0A0D6M8F8-F1
#
_cell.length_a   1.000
_cell.length_b   1.000
_cell.length_c   1.000
_cell.angle_alpha   90.00
_cell.angle_beta   90.00
_cell.angle_gamma   90.00
#
_symmetry.space_group_name_H-M   'P 1'
#
loop_
_entity.id
_entity.type
_entity.pdbx_description
1 polymer ?
#
loop_
_entity_poly.entity_id
_entity_poly.type
_entity_poly.pdbx_seq_one_letter_code
_entity_poly.pdbx_strand_id
1 'polypeptide(L)'
;MTIRYFQLRLPENVNEDIQEDPTALRSLWDRGLLNGASQKVDQVAVFYTGDLITSLQKTSLVPGANECVIYTTIGGAIGILVPFISKDALARGTELFQMLKWEQPLSSFRKKL
;
A
#
# COMPACT_ATOMS: atom_id res chain seq x y z
N MET A 1 -4.72 -14.33 12.37
CA MET A 1 -4.60 -12.86 12.30
C MET A 1 -3.73 -12.52 11.10
N THR A 2 -4.29 -11.93 10.05
CA THR A 2 -3.59 -11.68 8.77
C THR A 2 -3.28 -10.19 8.68
N ILE A 3 -2.00 -9.82 8.77
CA ILE A 3 -1.56 -8.43 8.75
C ILE A 3 -1.21 -8.04 7.32
N ARG A 4 -1.79 -6.93 6.85
CA ARG A 4 -1.58 -6.41 5.50
C ARG A 4 -1.31 -4.93 5.56
N TYR A 5 -0.42 -4.46 4.69
CA TYR A 5 -0.30 -3.05 4.38
C TYR A 5 -1.17 -2.70 3.19
N PHE A 6 -1.79 -1.53 3.25
CA PHE A 6 -2.63 -0.98 2.20
C PHE A 6 -2.10 0.39 1.78
N GLN A 7 -1.90 0.58 0.48
CA GLN A 7 -1.67 1.89 -0.10
C GLN A 7 -3.00 2.38 -0.70
N LEU A 8 -3.51 3.46 -0.12
CA LEU A 8 -4.77 4.09 -0.55
C LEU A 8 -4.46 5.39 -1.28
N ARG A 9 -5.22 5.69 -2.32
CA ARG A 9 -5.12 6.94 -3.08
C ARG A 9 -6.51 7.53 -3.27
N LEU A 10 -6.58 8.85 -3.17
CA LEU A 10 -7.78 9.60 -3.48
C LEU A 10 -7.96 9.68 -5.01
N PRO A 11 -9.15 9.36 -5.54
CA PRO A 11 -9.39 9.49 -6.98
C PRO A 11 -9.35 10.96 -7.41
N GLU A 12 -9.02 11.23 -8.68
CA GLU A 12 -8.76 12.58 -9.19
C GLU A 12 -10.03 13.46 -9.25
N ASN A 13 -11.21 12.85 -9.26
CA ASN A 13 -12.51 13.51 -9.35
C ASN A 13 -13.12 13.84 -7.98
N VAL A 14 -12.28 14.06 -6.96
CA VAL A 14 -12.76 14.42 -5.63
C VAL A 14 -13.11 15.90 -5.56
N ASN A 15 -14.30 16.15 -5.00
CA ASN A 15 -14.83 17.46 -4.70
C ASN A 15 -14.30 17.93 -3.34
N GLU A 16 -13.56 19.03 -3.33
CA GLU A 16 -13.00 19.65 -2.12
C GLU A 16 -13.99 20.64 -1.46
N ASP A 17 -15.03 21.09 -2.19
CA ASP A 17 -15.99 22.10 -1.74
C ASP A 17 -17.20 21.51 -1.00
N ILE A 18 -16.97 20.55 -0.10
CA ILE A 18 -18.02 20.02 0.77
C ILE A 18 -18.18 20.96 1.96
N GLN A 19 -19.00 22.00 1.81
CA GLN A 19 -19.42 22.85 2.92
C GLN A 19 -20.52 22.14 3.74
N GLU A 20 -20.27 21.97 5.03
CA GLU A 20 -21.21 21.39 5.98
C GLU A 20 -22.35 22.38 6.21
N ASP A 21 -23.49 22.15 5.56
CA ASP A 21 -24.67 23.03 5.63
C ASP A 21 -25.27 22.96 7.05
N PRO A 22 -25.26 24.07 7.84
CA PRO A 22 -25.64 24.07 9.27
C PRO A 22 -27.11 23.73 9.52
N THR A 23 -27.92 23.61 8.46
CA THR A 23 -29.36 23.30 8.51
C THR A 23 -29.66 21.80 8.48
N ALA A 24 -28.65 20.92 8.32
CA ALA A 24 -28.74 19.44 8.33
C ALA A 24 -29.75 18.77 7.37
N LEU A 25 -30.52 19.53 6.58
CA LEU A 25 -31.59 19.01 5.73
C LEU A 25 -31.07 18.36 4.43
N ARG A 26 -29.90 18.80 3.93
CA ARG A 26 -29.19 18.15 2.81
C ARG A 26 -28.39 16.92 3.24
N SER A 27 -27.93 16.87 4.49
CA SER A 27 -27.07 15.81 5.04
C SER A 27 -27.76 14.45 5.23
N LEU A 28 -29.10 14.41 5.23
CA LEU A 28 -29.86 13.15 5.36
C LEU A 28 -29.86 12.30 4.08
N TRP A 29 -29.76 12.94 2.91
CA TRP A 29 -29.80 12.28 1.59
C TRP A 29 -28.41 12.12 0.96
N ASP A 30 -27.40 12.84 1.46
CA ASP A 30 -25.98 12.66 1.10
C ASP A 30 -25.28 11.58 1.95
N ARG A 31 -26.08 10.70 2.60
CA ARG A 31 -25.56 9.49 3.24
C ARG A 31 -24.97 8.60 2.16
N GLY A 32 -23.67 8.72 1.96
CA GLY A 32 -22.91 7.90 1.04
C GLY A 32 -23.18 6.41 1.25
N LEU A 33 -23.03 5.65 0.17
CA LEU A 33 -23.15 4.19 0.18
C LEU A 33 -22.39 3.60 1.38
N LEU A 34 -23.09 2.80 2.19
CA LEU A 34 -22.64 2.19 3.47
C LEU A 34 -22.60 3.11 4.71
N ASN A 35 -23.48 4.12 4.81
CA ASN A 35 -23.52 5.06 5.96
C ASN A 35 -22.18 5.78 6.21
N GLY A 36 -21.35 5.91 5.18
CA GLY A 36 -20.05 6.57 5.27
C GLY A 36 -19.97 7.78 4.35
N ALA A 37 -18.79 8.41 4.30
CA ALA A 37 -18.55 9.53 3.39
C ALA A 37 -18.91 9.18 1.94
N SER A 38 -19.46 10.17 1.22
CA SER A 38 -19.90 10.07 -0.17
C SER A 38 -18.75 9.70 -1.12
N GLN A 39 -17.53 10.16 -0.81
CA GLN A 39 -16.31 9.88 -1.58
C GLN A 39 -15.48 8.80 -0.88
N LYS A 40 -15.07 7.78 -1.65
CA LYS A 40 -14.23 6.66 -1.18
C LYS A 40 -12.85 6.76 -1.81
N VAL A 41 -11.87 6.17 -1.12
CA VAL A 41 -10.49 6.05 -1.59
C VAL A 41 -10.31 4.73 -2.34
N ASP A 42 -9.45 4.76 -3.35
CA ASP A 42 -9.07 3.58 -4.13
C ASP A 42 -7.88 2.88 -3.49
N GLN A 43 -7.93 1.55 -3.47
CA GLN A 43 -6.82 0.72 -3.01
C GLN A 43 -5.85 0.46 -4.17
N VAL A 44 -4.69 1.12 -4.14
CA VAL A 44 -3.66 1.02 -5.18
C VAL A 44 -2.83 -0.25 -5.05
N ALA A 45 -2.46 -0.60 -3.81
CA ALA A 45 -1.63 -1.77 -3.56
C ALA A 45 -1.96 -2.40 -2.21
N VAL A 46 -1.82 -3.73 -2.14
CA VAL A 46 -1.90 -4.50 -0.90
C VAL A 46 -0.79 -5.54 -0.88
N PHE A 47 -0.07 -5.62 0.23
CA PHE A 47 0.92 -6.67 0.44
C PHE A 47 0.82 -7.29 1.82
N TYR A 48 1.22 -8.55 1.88
CA TYR A 48 1.26 -9.33 3.10
C TYR A 48 2.72 -9.47 3.56
N THR A 49 3.07 -8.79 4.65
CA THR A 49 4.42 -8.80 5.22
C THR A 49 4.66 -10.04 6.09
N GLY A 50 3.60 -10.64 6.65
CA GLY A 50 3.72 -11.78 7.57
C GLY A 50 3.93 -11.41 9.04
N ASP A 51 4.24 -10.14 9.32
CA ASP A 51 4.42 -9.61 10.68
C ASP A 51 3.79 -8.21 10.82
N LEU A 52 3.58 -7.76 12.07
CA LEU A 52 2.96 -6.47 12.37
C LEU A 52 3.90 -5.33 12.08
N ILE A 53 3.55 -4.46 11.13
CA ILE A 53 4.27 -3.22 10.89
C ILE A 53 4.02 -2.26 12.06
N THR A 54 5.08 -1.80 12.69
CA THR A 54 5.08 -0.89 13.85
C THR A 54 5.34 0.55 13.48
N SER A 55 6.18 0.79 12.47
CA SER A 55 6.50 2.13 11.96
C SER A 55 6.68 2.09 10.45
N LEU A 56 6.35 3.20 9.79
CA LEU A 56 6.49 3.37 8.36
C LEU A 56 6.93 4.80 8.05
N GLN A 57 8.00 4.95 7.28
CA GLN A 57 8.60 6.24 6.95
C GLN A 57 8.98 6.31 5.48
N LYS A 58 8.53 7.36 4.80
CA LYS A 58 8.99 7.71 3.46
C LYS A 58 10.27 8.54 3.59
N THR A 59 11.38 8.02 3.10
CA THR A 59 12.67 8.72 3.16
C THR A 59 13.64 8.20 2.09
N SER A 60 14.75 8.91 1.89
CA SER A 60 15.85 8.46 1.06
C SER A 60 16.99 8.00 1.97
N LEU A 61 17.48 6.77 1.78
CA LEU A 61 18.56 6.20 2.61
C LEU A 61 19.92 6.85 2.31
N VAL A 62 20.09 7.31 1.08
CA VAL A 62 21.36 7.85 0.58
C VAL A 62 21.07 9.20 -0.08
N PRO A 63 21.88 10.23 0.16
CA PRO A 63 21.73 11.50 -0.54
C PRO A 63 21.70 11.31 -2.07
N GLY A 64 20.67 11.83 -2.73
CA GLY A 64 20.49 11.70 -4.18
C GLY A 64 19.84 10.40 -4.66
N ALA A 65 19.53 9.47 -3.76
CA ALA A 65 18.74 8.28 -4.11
C ALA A 65 17.24 8.59 -4.14
N ASN A 66 16.49 7.76 -4.86
CA ASN A 66 15.03 7.85 -4.92
C ASN A 66 14.41 7.57 -3.55
N GLU A 67 13.31 8.26 -3.27
CA GLU A 67 12.54 8.03 -2.05
C GLU A 67 11.97 6.61 -2.05
N CYS A 68 12.02 6.00 -0.87
CA CYS A 68 11.47 4.68 -0.62
C CYS A 68 10.65 4.70 0.66
N VAL A 69 9.82 3.68 0.83
CA VAL A 69 9.04 3.51 2.06
C VAL A 69 9.72 2.44 2.90
N ILE A 70 10.27 2.84 4.03
CA ILE A 70 10.88 1.95 5.02
C ILE A 70 9.81 1.58 6.04
N TYR A 71 9.80 0.33 6.47
CA TYR A 71 8.95 -0.12 7.56
C TYR A 71 9.71 -1.02 8.52
N THR A 72 9.31 -0.97 9.79
CA THR A 72 9.80 -1.86 10.84
C THR A 72 8.65 -2.73 11.32
N THR A 73 8.94 -3.94 11.77
CA THR A 73 7.95 -4.86 12.33
C THR A 73 8.16 -5.12 13.81
N ILE A 74 7.14 -5.68 14.48
CA ILE A 74 7.23 -6.03 15.91
C ILE A 74 8.24 -7.14 16.19
N GLY A 75 8.45 -8.06 15.24
CA GLY A 75 9.50 -9.08 15.30
C GLY A 75 10.92 -8.53 15.06
N GLY A 76 11.08 -7.22 14.90
CA GLY A 76 12.37 -6.57 14.69
C GLY A 76 12.88 -6.62 13.25
N ALA A 77 12.07 -7.09 12.29
CA ALA A 77 12.44 -7.03 10.89
C ALA A 77 12.33 -5.59 10.36
N ILE A 78 13.26 -5.23 9.48
CA ILE A 78 13.25 -3.95 8.77
C ILE A 78 13.12 -4.26 7.28
N GLY A 79 12.14 -3.65 6.63
CA GLY A 79 11.88 -3.82 5.20
C GLY A 79 11.79 -2.48 4.48
N ILE A 80 11.90 -2.55 3.15
CA ILE A 80 11.89 -1.39 2.26
C ILE A 80 11.02 -1.68 1.03
N LEU A 81 10.26 -0.68 0.61
CA LEU A 81 9.50 -0.69 -0.64
C LEU A 81 10.10 0.35 -1.56
N VAL A 82 10.66 -0.10 -2.68
CA VAL A 82 11.35 0.75 -3.65
C VAL A 82 10.45 0.93 -4.88
N PRO A 83 10.13 2.17 -5.26
CA PRO A 83 9.39 2.42 -6.50
C PRO A 83 10.26 2.11 -7.73
N PHE A 84 9.66 1.50 -8.75
CA PHE A 84 10.33 1.31 -10.03
C PHE A 84 10.33 2.61 -10.83
N ILE A 85 11.49 2.94 -11.42
CA ILE A 85 11.68 4.19 -12.19
C ILE A 85 11.15 4.04 -13.63
N SER A 86 11.24 2.82 -14.20
CA SER A 86 10.82 2.54 -15.58
C SER A 86 9.88 1.33 -15.64
N LYS A 87 8.93 1.38 -16.58
CA LYS A 87 8.06 0.26 -16.92
C LYS A 87 8.86 -0.97 -17.38
N ASP A 88 9.99 -0.77 -18.05
CA ASP A 88 10.86 -1.88 -18.49
C ASP A 88 11.59 -2.54 -17.32
N ALA A 89 11.92 -1.77 -16.29
CA ALA A 89 12.49 -2.31 -15.06
C ALA A 89 11.44 -3.10 -14.27
N LEU A 90 10.20 -2.60 -14.21
CA LEU A 90 9.07 -3.30 -13.62
C LEU A 90 8.75 -4.61 -14.34
N ALA A 91 8.70 -4.59 -15.68
CA ALA A 91 8.41 -5.77 -16.50
C ALA A 91 9.45 -6.87 -16.26
N ARG A 92 10.73 -6.55 -16.41
CA ARG A 92 11.83 -7.49 -16.15
C ARG A 92 11.85 -8.01 -14.71
N GLY A 93 11.62 -7.13 -13.74
CA GLY A 93 11.54 -7.52 -12.33
C GLY A 93 10.41 -8.51 -12.06
N THR A 94 9.26 -8.30 -12.71
CA THR A 94 8.10 -9.20 -12.59
C THR A 94 8.36 -10.55 -13.26
N GLU A 95 8.97 -10.57 -14.45
CA GLU A 95 9.34 -11.79 -15.16
C GLU A 95 10.33 -12.64 -14.35
N LEU A 96 11.41 -12.02 -13.86
CA LEU A 96 12.41 -12.69 -13.02
C LEU A 96 11.78 -13.28 -11.76
N PHE A 97 10.89 -12.52 -11.10
CA PHE A 97 10.19 -12.99 -9.92
C PHE A 97 9.30 -14.19 -10.21
N GLN A 98 8.63 -14.21 -11.37
CA GLN A 98 7.85 -15.36 -11.80
C GLN A 98 8.75 -16.57 -12.02
N MET A 99 9.87 -16.43 -12.75
CA MET A 99 10.83 -17.52 -12.98
C MET A 99 11.36 -18.11 -11.67
N LEU A 100 11.75 -17.28 -10.71
CA LEU A 100 12.24 -17.72 -9.40
C LEU A 100 11.21 -18.55 -8.63
N LYS A 101 9.92 -18.22 -8.74
CA LYS A 101 8.83 -19.00 -8.13
C LYS A 101 8.69 -20.38 -8.75
N TRP A 102 8.92 -20.50 -10.06
CA TRP A 102 8.90 -21.79 -10.75
C TRP A 102 10.09 -22.66 -10.34
N GLU A 103 11.26 -22.06 -10.19
CA GLU A 103 12.50 -22.76 -9.84
C GLU A 103 12.54 -23.20 -8.37
N GLN A 104 12.00 -22.39 -7.46
CA GLN A 104 11.94 -22.69 -6.03
C GLN A 104 10.50 -22.61 -5.51
N PRO A 105 9.73 -23.71 -5.56
CA PRO A 105 8.41 -23.75 -4.95
C PRO A 105 8.52 -23.52 -3.43
N LEU A 106 7.56 -22.77 -2.89
CA LEU A 106 7.51 -22.31 -1.48
C LEU A 106 7.72 -23.42 -0.43
N SER A 107 7.50 -24.69 -0.77
CA SER A 107 7.75 -25.85 0.08
C SER A 107 9.23 -26.09 0.41
N SER A 108 10.15 -25.62 -0.43
CA SER A 108 11.60 -25.78 -0.23
C SER A 108 12.17 -24.77 0.79
N PHE A 109 11.62 -23.56 0.83
CA PHE A 109 12.12 -22.44 1.65
C PHE A 109 11.93 -22.65 3.16
N ARG A 110 10.90 -23.43 3.56
CA ARG A 110 10.53 -23.66 4.97
C ARG A 110 11.43 -24.65 5.72
N LYS A 111 12.38 -25.32 5.05
CA LYS A 111 13.29 -26.32 5.67
C LYS A 111 14.65 -25.75 6.10
N LYS A 112 14.88 -24.45 5.96
CA LYS A 112 16.15 -23.77 6.30
C LYS A 112 16.03 -22.73 7.43
N LEU A 113 14.92 -22.71 8.15
CA LEU A 113 14.73 -21.95 9.38
C LEU A 113 14.42 -22.92 10.52
#